data_AF-A0A7R9X8C8-F1
#
_entry.id   AF-A0A7R9X8C8-F1
#
_cell.length_a   1.000
_cell.length_b   1.000
_cell.length_c   1.000
_cell.angle_alpha   90.00
_cell.angle_beta   90.00
_cell.angle_gamma   90.00
#
_symmetry.space_group_name_H-M   'P 1'
#
loop_
_entity.id
_entity.type
_entity.pdbx_description
1 polymer ?
#
loop_
_entity_poly.entity_id
_entity_poly.type
_entity_poly.pdbx_seq_one_letter_code
_entity_poly.pdbx_strand_id
1 'polypeptide(L)'
;FDVPLQKCSREVLGLVTFLFRYLHPNPSKNNITKEVSSIQKQMLGCSELLVSHFSCDVMFSKEFVNGLSNFLDNEDSKEYDATSMCLLFILVVDRSSSWSQDIWVNYFENGNDILVQFFRLFKHCHVGLCSASNYCGSNIEGKSVIQVSLYEYCLTHVCALLATLPQKYCKSVELTLLKEILLPQLFWSVFLAIDVWCFLARLGTSSYCNALCDVLTQLIESGRSSPAIYYLLSRLLAFLPIAHLSKFYRDFSSPSLWCHLSFSLLPDSSVRSSIISMVSEHVSHSLSVLSCGLQENDIQLKWELLRCFSQGFFQLTCPVTKDFETFLSSHESFTSDVCSIVLCLLDLGYSDLKCRDNLWFIVPVLILGLSSIIGHVKPHKVVQLLDRVIVFLSSMSTEGKESVAMLARATSHLKFEETMQNEAVQVL
;
A
#
# COMPACT_ATOMS: atom_id res chain seq x y z
N PHE A 1 -9.69 28.82 41.87
CA PHE A 1 -8.21 28.89 41.76
C PHE A 1 -7.76 28.56 40.32
N ASP A 2 -8.68 28.49 39.35
CA ASP A 2 -8.44 27.90 38.03
C ASP A 2 -8.04 28.92 36.93
N VAL A 3 -8.31 30.20 37.14
CA VAL A 3 -8.02 31.28 36.16
C VAL A 3 -6.51 31.55 35.96
N PRO A 4 -5.62 31.48 36.98
CA PRO A 4 -4.19 31.71 36.77
C PRO A 4 -3.51 30.62 35.95
N LEU A 5 -3.91 29.35 36.13
CA LEU A 5 -3.31 28.19 35.45
C LEU A 5 -3.61 28.21 33.94
N GLN A 6 -4.80 28.68 33.55
CA GLN A 6 -5.23 28.70 32.16
C GLN A 6 -4.43 29.67 31.28
N LYS A 7 -4.00 30.82 31.82
CA LYS A 7 -3.06 31.70 31.11
C LYS A 7 -1.73 30.97 30.91
N CYS A 8 -1.18 30.44 32.01
CA CYS A 8 0.13 29.80 32.00
C CYS A 8 0.25 28.67 30.96
N SER A 9 -0.78 27.83 30.77
CA SER A 9 -0.74 26.75 29.79
C SER A 9 -0.51 27.25 28.35
N ARG A 10 -1.11 28.39 27.98
CA ARG A 10 -0.91 28.99 26.65
C ARG A 10 0.48 29.59 26.50
N GLU A 11 0.96 30.32 27.50
CA GLU A 11 2.31 30.92 27.45
C GLU A 11 3.40 29.84 27.47
N VAL A 12 3.21 28.77 28.26
CA VAL A 12 4.09 27.61 28.27
C VAL A 12 4.09 26.91 26.92
N LEU A 13 2.92 26.68 26.32
CA LEU A 13 2.84 26.11 24.98
C LEU A 13 3.58 26.98 23.96
N GLY A 14 3.35 28.30 23.99
CA GLY A 14 4.06 29.25 23.13
C GLY A 14 5.58 29.20 23.31
N LEU A 15 6.06 29.09 24.56
CA LEU A 15 7.47 28.92 24.86
C LEU A 15 8.02 27.59 24.34
N VAL A 16 7.34 26.47 24.58
CA VAL A 16 7.79 25.14 24.14
C VAL A 16 7.81 25.06 22.61
N THR A 17 6.78 25.55 21.93
CA THR A 17 6.76 25.66 20.47
C THR A 17 7.92 26.52 19.96
N PHE A 18 8.19 27.65 20.62
CA PHE A 18 9.34 28.49 20.28
C PHE A 18 10.66 27.73 20.45
N LEU A 19 10.87 27.01 21.56
CA LEU A 19 12.09 26.21 21.77
C LEU A 19 12.25 25.14 20.69
N PHE A 20 11.18 24.41 20.35
CA PHE A 20 11.20 23.37 19.33
C PHE A 20 11.56 23.86 17.93
N ARG A 21 11.19 25.09 17.57
CA ARG A 21 11.61 25.72 16.30
C ARG A 21 13.13 25.83 16.15
N TYR A 22 13.88 25.94 17.25
CA TYR A 22 15.35 26.06 17.23
C TYR A 22 16.07 24.76 17.57
N LEU A 23 15.35 23.75 18.07
CA LEU A 23 15.90 22.44 18.41
C LEU A 23 16.27 21.62 17.18
N HIS A 24 15.58 21.84 16.06
CA HIS A 24 15.83 21.02 14.89
C HIS A 24 17.04 21.50 14.08
N PRO A 25 18.00 20.61 13.77
CA PRO A 25 19.03 20.93 12.79
C PRO A 25 18.32 21.16 11.46
N ASN A 26 18.26 22.42 11.04
CA ASN A 26 17.85 22.74 9.68
C ASN A 26 18.86 22.03 8.77
N PRO A 27 18.45 21.06 7.93
CA PRO A 27 19.37 20.25 7.12
C PRO A 27 20.22 21.11 6.16
N SER A 28 19.86 22.38 5.97
CA SER A 28 20.65 23.38 5.25
C SER A 28 21.85 23.96 6.03
N LYS A 29 21.98 23.72 7.34
CA LYS A 29 23.04 24.30 8.20
C LYS A 29 24.01 23.23 8.70
N ASN A 30 24.82 22.68 7.79
CA ASN A 30 25.78 21.58 8.07
C ASN A 30 27.03 21.94 8.91
N ASN A 31 27.05 23.05 9.65
CA ASN A 31 28.17 23.43 10.52
C ASN A 31 27.69 23.77 11.94
N ILE A 32 27.10 22.80 12.63
CA ILE A 32 26.71 22.95 14.03
C ILE A 32 27.97 22.75 14.89
N THR A 33 28.41 23.82 15.57
CA THR A 33 29.53 23.73 16.53
C THR A 33 29.12 22.87 17.73
N LYS A 34 30.10 22.28 18.44
CA LYS A 34 29.85 21.53 19.69
C LYS A 34 29.06 22.33 20.74
N GLU A 35 29.17 23.65 20.71
CA GLU A 35 28.45 24.54 21.62
C GLU A 35 26.96 24.61 21.29
N VAL A 36 26.60 24.71 20.00
CA VAL A 36 25.19 24.73 19.57
C VAL A 36 24.50 23.40 19.88
N SER A 37 25.19 22.26 19.72
CA SER A 37 24.61 20.96 20.08
C SER A 37 24.42 20.79 21.59
N SER A 38 25.27 21.40 22.42
CA SER A 38 25.08 21.45 23.87
C SER A 38 23.84 22.26 24.26
N ILE A 39 23.67 23.44 23.65
CA ILE A 39 22.50 24.31 23.86
C ILE A 39 21.22 23.58 23.43
N GLN A 40 21.22 22.92 22.28
CA GLN A 40 20.08 22.13 21.81
C GLN A 40 19.71 21.02 22.79
N LYS A 41 20.68 20.28 23.34
CA LYS A 41 20.40 19.26 24.37
C LYS A 41 19.77 19.86 25.62
N GLN A 42 20.24 21.02 26.08
CA GLN A 42 19.68 21.70 27.25
C GLN A 42 18.25 22.20 26.97
N MET A 43 18.03 22.81 25.80
CA MET A 43 16.70 23.26 25.38
C MET A 43 15.71 22.09 25.27
N LEU A 44 16.16 20.93 24.76
CA LEU A 44 15.35 19.73 24.67
C LEU A 44 15.00 19.23 26.07
N GLY A 45 15.99 19.08 26.96
CA GLY A 45 15.76 18.67 28.34
C GLY A 45 14.81 19.60 29.10
N CYS A 46 14.93 20.92 28.92
CA CYS A 46 13.98 21.89 29.49
C CYS A 46 12.57 21.71 28.94
N SER A 47 12.44 21.48 27.63
CA SER A 47 11.13 21.29 26.98
C SER A 47 10.49 19.99 27.42
N GLU A 48 11.26 18.90 27.53
CA GLU A 48 10.81 17.61 28.07
C GLU A 48 10.30 17.74 29.51
N LEU A 49 11.01 18.49 30.36
CA LEU A 49 10.57 18.75 31.74
C LEU A 49 9.25 19.53 31.78
N LEU A 50 9.14 20.60 30.98
CA LEU A 50 7.90 21.38 30.90
C LEU A 50 6.73 20.53 30.42
N VAL A 51 6.90 19.81 29.30
CA VAL A 51 5.84 18.92 28.78
C VAL A 51 5.52 17.81 29.78
N SER A 52 6.51 17.24 30.48
CA SER A 52 6.24 16.23 31.51
C SER A 52 5.37 16.77 32.65
N HIS A 53 5.55 18.04 33.02
CA HIS A 53 4.77 18.67 34.09
C HIS A 53 3.33 18.99 33.65
N PHE A 54 3.17 19.48 32.42
CA PHE A 54 1.87 19.96 31.92
C PHE A 54 1.07 18.93 31.10
N SER A 55 1.68 17.83 30.65
CA SER A 55 1.00 16.81 29.84
C SER A 55 -0.17 16.12 30.55
N CYS A 56 -0.18 16.13 31.89
CA CYS A 56 -1.28 15.64 32.72
C CYS A 56 -2.33 16.73 33.05
N ASP A 57 -2.15 17.96 32.56
CA ASP A 57 -3.09 19.06 32.77
C ASP A 57 -4.14 19.11 31.65
N VAL A 58 -5.41 19.06 32.05
CA VAL A 58 -6.58 19.07 31.16
C VAL A 58 -6.61 20.36 30.32
N MET A 59 -6.21 21.50 30.89
CA MET A 59 -6.23 22.79 30.18
C MET A 59 -5.09 22.88 29.16
N PHE A 60 -3.90 22.40 29.52
CA PHE A 60 -2.79 22.27 28.59
C PHE A 60 -3.14 21.38 27.40
N SER A 61 -3.77 20.21 27.64
CA SER A 61 -4.20 19.32 26.55
C SER A 61 -5.13 20.04 25.56
N LYS A 62 -6.10 20.80 26.06
CA LYS A 62 -7.05 21.56 25.24
C LYS A 62 -6.37 22.69 24.47
N GLU A 63 -5.51 23.46 25.11
CA GLU A 63 -4.75 24.53 24.43
C GLU A 63 -3.76 23.95 23.41
N PHE A 64 -3.18 22.78 23.68
CA PHE A 64 -2.31 22.08 22.75
C PHE A 64 -3.04 21.67 21.47
N VAL A 65 -4.18 20.99 21.59
CA VAL A 65 -5.02 20.59 20.43
C VAL A 65 -5.52 21.81 19.65
N ASN A 66 -5.98 22.86 20.34
CA ASN A 66 -6.42 24.09 19.70
C ASN A 66 -5.26 24.81 19.01
N GLY A 67 -4.08 24.85 19.64
CA GLY A 67 -2.85 25.40 19.09
C GLY A 67 -2.43 24.67 17.82
N LEU A 68 -2.54 23.34 17.79
CA LEU A 68 -2.31 22.53 16.59
C LEU A 68 -3.30 22.88 15.47
N SER A 69 -4.60 22.94 15.75
CA SER A 69 -5.58 23.31 14.71
C SER A 69 -5.30 24.70 14.16
N ASN A 70 -5.10 25.69 15.04
CA ASN A 70 -4.80 27.06 14.63
C ASN A 70 -3.52 27.14 13.79
N PHE A 71 -2.48 26.38 14.16
CA PHE A 71 -1.26 26.29 13.36
C PHE A 71 -1.54 25.74 11.96
N LEU A 72 -2.35 24.69 11.85
CA LEU A 72 -2.71 24.04 10.57
C LEU A 72 -3.63 24.89 9.70
N ASP A 73 -4.43 25.77 10.31
CA ASP A 73 -5.35 26.65 9.59
C ASP A 73 -4.64 27.92 9.06
N ASN A 74 -3.49 28.30 9.64
CA ASN A 74 -2.68 29.44 9.19
C ASN A 74 -1.75 29.05 8.02
N GLU A 75 -2.11 29.44 6.78
CA GLU A 75 -1.38 29.17 5.52
C GLU A 75 0.09 29.65 5.53
N ASP A 76 0.40 30.76 6.20
CA ASP A 76 1.67 31.47 6.04
C ASP A 76 2.90 30.83 6.72
N SER A 77 2.75 29.72 7.47
CA SER A 77 3.83 29.16 8.32
C SER A 77 4.12 27.67 8.15
N LYS A 78 3.55 27.01 7.15
CA LYS A 78 3.30 25.55 7.21
C LYS A 78 4.54 24.64 7.07
N GLU A 79 5.52 24.94 6.21
CA GLU A 79 6.53 23.92 5.88
C GLU A 79 7.74 23.86 6.82
N TYR A 80 8.27 25.01 7.26
CA TYR A 80 9.47 25.00 8.10
C TYR A 80 9.19 24.64 9.55
N ASP A 81 7.98 24.91 10.03
CA ASP A 81 7.60 24.67 11.42
C ASP A 81 6.87 23.34 11.65
N ALA A 82 6.35 22.69 10.60
CA ALA A 82 5.56 21.47 10.75
C ALA A 82 6.37 20.32 11.38
N THR A 83 7.63 20.13 10.98
CA THR A 83 8.51 19.10 11.58
C THR A 83 8.69 19.35 13.08
N SER A 84 8.97 20.60 13.47
CA SER A 84 9.14 20.98 14.88
C SER A 84 7.87 20.74 15.69
N MET A 85 6.71 21.09 15.13
CA MET A 85 5.41 20.83 15.74
C MET A 85 5.11 19.33 15.82
N CYS A 86 5.54 18.53 14.84
CA CYS A 86 5.37 17.08 14.82
C CYS A 86 6.19 16.40 15.91
N LEU A 87 7.40 16.90 16.18
CA LEU A 87 8.21 16.39 17.28
C LEU A 87 7.67 16.81 18.65
N LEU A 88 7.16 18.04 18.75
CA LEU A 88 6.46 18.47 19.95
C LEU A 88 5.23 17.59 20.21
N PHE A 89 4.46 17.27 19.17
CA PHE A 89 3.36 16.32 19.25
C PHE A 89 3.80 14.98 19.83
N ILE A 90 4.88 14.41 19.29
CA ILE A 90 5.42 13.13 19.79
C ILE A 90 5.82 13.24 21.26
N LEU A 91 6.50 14.32 21.65
CA LEU A 91 6.91 14.53 23.04
C LEU A 91 5.71 14.60 24.00
N VAL A 92 4.61 15.24 23.59
CA VAL A 92 3.37 15.31 24.38
C VAL A 92 2.73 13.91 24.47
N VAL A 93 2.69 13.19 23.36
CA VAL A 93 2.11 11.85 23.23
C VAL A 93 2.89 10.79 24.01
N ASP A 94 4.20 10.93 24.15
CA ASP A 94 5.03 10.01 24.97
C ASP A 94 4.67 10.03 26.45
N ARG A 95 3.93 11.05 26.88
CA ARG A 95 3.37 11.16 28.23
C ARG A 95 1.94 10.62 28.32
N SER A 96 1.45 9.94 27.28
CA SER A 96 0.10 9.36 27.24
C SER A 96 -0.15 8.26 28.26
N SER A 97 0.88 7.55 28.70
CA SER A 97 0.76 6.52 29.74
C SER A 97 0.26 7.06 31.08
N SER A 98 0.42 8.37 31.33
CA SER A 98 -0.09 9.06 32.53
C SER A 98 -1.40 9.82 32.30
N TRP A 99 -2.04 9.70 31.12
CA TRP A 99 -3.28 10.42 30.85
C TRP A 99 -4.48 9.83 31.59
N SER A 100 -5.24 10.70 32.26
CA SER A 100 -6.53 10.37 32.86
C SER A 100 -7.62 10.25 31.79
N GLN A 101 -8.77 9.69 32.16
CA GLN A 101 -9.92 9.59 31.27
C GLN A 101 -10.36 10.95 30.69
N ASP A 102 -10.34 12.01 31.50
CA ASP A 102 -10.73 13.35 31.08
C ASP A 102 -9.79 13.92 30.00
N ILE A 103 -8.51 13.57 30.06
CA ILE A 103 -7.51 13.97 29.06
C ILE A 103 -7.80 13.26 27.73
N TRP A 104 -8.10 11.95 27.78
CA TRP A 104 -8.49 11.22 26.57
C TRP A 104 -9.75 11.79 25.92
N VAL A 105 -10.74 12.21 26.71
CA VAL A 105 -11.96 12.84 26.19
C VAL A 105 -11.61 14.11 25.43
N ASN A 106 -10.74 14.96 25.96
CA ASN A 106 -10.33 16.18 25.24
C ASN A 106 -9.60 15.91 23.92
N TYR A 107 -8.82 14.83 23.87
CA TYR A 107 -8.05 14.47 22.68
C TYR A 107 -8.86 13.69 21.63
N PHE A 108 -10.00 13.07 21.97
CA PHE A 108 -10.74 12.21 21.03
C PHE A 108 -12.25 12.52 20.91
N GLU A 109 -12.87 13.09 21.94
CA GLU A 109 -14.31 13.38 22.02
C GLU A 109 -14.55 14.89 21.97
N ASN A 110 -14.36 15.57 20.83
CA ASN A 110 -14.82 16.97 20.59
C ASN A 110 -14.66 17.44 19.12
N GLY A 111 -14.60 16.52 18.15
CA GLY A 111 -14.35 16.86 16.73
C GLY A 111 -12.89 17.26 16.43
N ASN A 112 -12.05 17.39 17.45
CA ASN A 112 -10.60 17.63 17.33
C ASN A 112 -9.81 16.38 17.77
N ASP A 113 -10.05 15.26 17.07
CA ASP A 113 -9.29 14.02 17.29
C ASP A 113 -7.78 14.30 17.10
N ILE A 114 -6.99 14.01 18.13
CA ILE A 114 -5.55 14.23 18.16
C ILE A 114 -4.84 13.53 17.00
N LEU A 115 -5.33 12.36 16.58
CA LEU A 115 -4.79 11.65 15.43
C LEU A 115 -5.13 12.35 14.13
N VAL A 116 -6.33 12.92 14.00
CA VAL A 116 -6.68 13.73 12.83
C VAL A 116 -5.74 14.93 12.72
N GLN A 117 -5.50 15.63 13.84
CA GLN A 117 -4.57 16.77 13.84
C GLN A 117 -3.13 16.33 13.54
N PHE A 118 -2.72 15.17 14.05
CA PHE A 118 -1.42 14.58 13.73
C PHE A 118 -1.27 14.29 12.24
N PHE A 119 -2.24 13.62 11.60
CA PHE A 119 -2.15 13.35 10.17
C PHE A 119 -2.19 14.63 9.33
N ARG A 120 -2.99 15.63 9.73
CA ARG A 120 -2.95 16.96 9.11
C ARG A 120 -1.55 17.58 9.20
N LEU A 121 -0.92 17.50 10.37
CA LEU A 121 0.43 18.00 10.59
C LEU A 121 1.49 17.24 9.80
N PHE A 122 1.42 15.91 9.83
CA PHE A 122 2.37 15.01 9.18
C PHE A 122 2.44 15.23 7.66
N LYS A 123 1.31 15.60 7.04
CA LYS A 123 1.24 15.98 5.61
C LYS A 123 2.12 17.19 5.27
N HIS A 124 2.36 18.08 6.23
CA HIS A 124 3.21 19.25 6.05
C HIS A 124 4.70 18.98 6.40
N CYS A 125 5.04 17.80 6.92
CA CYS A 125 6.40 17.42 7.30
C CYS A 125 7.28 16.93 6.13
N HIS A 126 6.94 17.28 4.88
CA HIS A 126 7.60 16.73 3.69
C HIS A 126 9.13 16.95 3.72
N VAL A 127 9.59 18.13 4.17
CA VAL A 127 11.01 18.46 4.29
C VAL A 127 11.72 17.52 5.26
N GLY A 128 11.09 17.26 6.41
CA GLY A 128 11.64 16.37 7.44
C GLY A 128 11.64 14.90 7.03
N LEU A 129 10.62 14.47 6.26
CA LEU A 129 10.48 13.11 5.77
C LEU A 129 11.47 12.77 4.64
N CYS A 130 11.79 13.76 3.80
CA CYS A 130 12.79 13.60 2.73
C CYS A 130 14.23 13.86 3.21
N SER A 131 14.41 14.41 4.42
CA SER A 131 15.73 14.68 4.96
C SER A 131 16.37 13.40 5.52
N ALA A 132 17.67 13.22 5.28
CA ALA A 132 18.48 12.20 5.94
C ALA A 132 18.77 12.53 7.43
N SER A 133 17.98 13.42 8.03
CA SER A 133 18.06 13.74 9.44
C SER A 133 17.74 12.48 10.25
N ASN A 134 18.70 12.08 11.06
CA ASN A 134 18.56 10.95 11.94
C ASN A 134 18.09 11.41 13.33
N TYR A 135 17.07 10.75 13.85
CA TYR A 135 16.50 10.96 15.17
C TYR A 135 16.98 9.86 16.11
N CYS A 136 17.17 10.18 17.39
CA CYS A 136 17.50 9.17 18.39
C CYS A 136 16.26 8.30 18.65
N GLY A 137 16.30 7.06 18.17
CA GLY A 137 15.33 6.03 18.54
C GLY A 137 15.44 5.66 20.02
N SER A 138 14.46 4.90 20.51
CA SER A 138 14.35 4.50 21.92
C SER A 138 15.66 3.90 22.45
N ASN A 139 16.20 4.49 23.53
CA ASN A 139 17.34 3.95 24.26
C ASN A 139 16.92 2.68 25.01
N ILE A 140 17.18 1.52 24.43
CA ILE A 140 17.16 0.27 25.17
C ILE A 140 18.49 0.21 25.92
N GLU A 141 18.45 0.17 27.26
CA GLU A 141 19.64 0.09 28.10
C GLU A 141 20.61 -1.00 27.59
N GLY A 142 21.87 -0.60 27.34
CA GLY A 142 22.92 -1.49 26.85
C GLY A 142 23.03 -1.64 25.32
N LYS A 143 22.16 -0.99 24.52
CA LYS A 143 22.29 -0.93 23.05
C LYS A 143 22.63 0.49 22.57
N SER A 144 23.39 0.59 21.48
CA SER A 144 23.68 1.87 20.83
C SER A 144 22.39 2.55 20.38
N VAL A 145 22.30 3.88 20.57
CA VAL A 145 21.17 4.69 20.09
C VAL A 145 21.00 4.47 18.59
N ILE A 146 19.90 3.83 18.20
CA ILE A 146 19.59 3.61 16.77
C ILE A 146 19.13 4.95 16.20
N GLN A 147 19.80 5.37 15.14
CA GLN A 147 19.41 6.53 14.35
C GLN A 147 18.25 6.11 13.43
N VAL A 148 17.09 6.77 13.56
CA VAL A 148 15.88 6.46 12.78
C VAL A 148 15.42 7.67 11.98
N SER A 149 14.69 7.45 10.89
CA SER A 149 14.06 8.52 10.11
C SER A 149 12.91 9.20 10.87
N LEU A 150 12.47 10.39 10.42
CA LEU A 150 11.27 11.03 10.98
C LEU A 150 10.04 10.12 10.85
N TYR A 151 9.93 9.40 9.73
CA TYR A 151 8.83 8.47 9.48
C TYR A 151 8.78 7.37 10.54
N GLU A 152 9.89 6.66 10.76
CA GLU A 152 9.99 5.58 11.75
C GLU A 152 9.79 6.10 13.17
N TYR A 153 10.32 7.29 13.46
CA TYR A 153 10.12 7.97 14.74
C TYR A 153 8.62 8.22 14.99
N CYS A 154 7.96 8.92 14.08
CA CYS A 154 6.52 9.16 14.14
C CYS A 154 5.70 7.87 14.26
N LEU A 155 6.00 6.87 13.42
CA LEU A 155 5.31 5.58 13.42
C LEU A 155 5.42 4.90 14.79
N THR A 156 6.62 4.84 15.36
CA THR A 156 6.87 4.19 16.64
C THR A 156 6.06 4.83 17.76
N HIS A 157 6.08 6.16 17.84
CA HIS A 157 5.42 6.91 18.91
C HIS A 157 3.90 6.95 18.77
N VAL A 158 3.38 7.03 17.54
CA VAL A 158 1.93 6.90 17.29
C VAL A 158 1.44 5.49 17.63
N CYS A 159 2.20 4.44 17.26
CA CYS A 159 1.85 3.08 17.66
C CYS A 159 1.88 2.91 19.18
N ALA A 160 2.84 3.51 19.88
CA ALA A 160 2.90 3.50 21.34
C ALA A 160 1.67 4.19 21.98
N LEU A 161 1.24 5.35 21.45
CA LEU A 161 0.00 6.02 21.87
C LEU A 161 -1.21 5.12 21.72
N LEU A 162 -1.33 4.44 20.58
CA LEU A 162 -2.46 3.59 20.29
C LEU A 162 -2.49 2.33 21.16
N ALA A 163 -1.33 1.86 21.59
CA ALA A 163 -1.24 0.74 22.53
C ALA A 163 -1.73 1.09 23.95
N THR A 164 -1.70 2.38 24.33
CA THR A 164 -2.21 2.87 25.63
C THR A 164 -3.66 3.38 25.55
N LEU A 165 -4.23 3.45 24.34
CA LEU A 165 -5.55 4.00 24.09
C LEU A 165 -6.68 3.16 24.71
N PRO A 166 -7.63 3.79 25.43
CA PRO A 166 -8.84 3.10 25.89
C PRO A 166 -9.69 2.54 24.73
N GLN A 167 -10.19 1.31 24.90
CA GLN A 167 -10.91 0.58 23.84
C GLN A 167 -12.11 1.34 23.23
N LYS A 168 -12.76 2.21 24.00
CA LYS A 168 -13.90 3.02 23.52
C LYS A 168 -13.55 3.93 22.33
N TYR A 169 -12.26 4.27 22.16
CA TYR A 169 -11.80 5.13 21.07
C TYR A 169 -11.33 4.36 19.83
N CYS A 170 -11.16 3.03 19.89
CA CYS A 170 -10.64 2.23 18.78
C CYS A 170 -11.40 2.47 17.47
N LYS A 171 -12.73 2.58 17.53
CA LYS A 171 -13.57 2.87 16.34
C LYS A 171 -13.27 4.25 15.74
N SER A 172 -13.01 5.26 16.57
CA SER A 172 -12.62 6.59 16.07
C SER A 172 -11.29 6.51 15.32
N VAL A 173 -10.32 5.79 15.89
CA VAL A 173 -9.00 5.58 15.28
C VAL A 173 -9.12 4.88 13.93
N GLU A 174 -9.85 3.76 13.86
CA GLU A 174 -10.08 3.03 12.60
C GLU A 174 -10.71 3.93 11.53
N LEU A 175 -11.69 4.75 11.89
CA LEU A 175 -12.31 5.69 10.97
C LEU A 175 -11.34 6.78 10.50
N THR A 176 -10.49 7.28 11.39
CA THR A 176 -9.45 8.26 11.06
C THR A 176 -8.43 7.66 10.10
N LEU A 177 -7.93 6.45 10.38
CA LEU A 177 -7.00 5.74 9.51
C LEU A 177 -7.63 5.44 8.14
N LEU A 178 -8.89 5.01 8.10
CA LEU A 178 -9.58 4.74 6.85
C LEU A 178 -9.75 6.01 5.99
N LYS A 179 -10.12 7.13 6.61
CA LYS A 179 -10.19 8.42 5.92
C LYS A 179 -8.84 8.78 5.30
N GLU A 180 -7.76 8.61 6.04
CA GLU A 180 -6.41 8.89 5.55
C GLU A 180 -5.99 8.00 4.39
N ILE A 181 -6.28 6.70 4.45
CA ILE A 181 -5.97 5.73 3.38
C ILE A 181 -6.75 6.00 2.08
N LEU A 182 -7.94 6.58 2.20
CA LEU A 182 -8.78 6.95 1.06
C LEU A 182 -8.32 8.25 0.36
N LEU A 183 -7.35 9.00 0.92
CA LEU A 183 -6.87 10.23 0.31
C LEU A 183 -5.89 9.97 -0.86
N PRO A 184 -6.16 10.48 -2.07
CA PRO A 184 -5.41 10.09 -3.28
C PRO A 184 -4.04 10.78 -3.48
N GLN A 185 -3.65 11.75 -2.65
CA GLN A 185 -2.55 12.68 -2.99
C GLN A 185 -1.38 12.75 -1.98
N LEU A 186 -1.42 11.98 -0.89
CA LEU A 186 -0.53 12.17 0.25
C LEU A 186 0.17 10.88 0.66
N PHE A 187 1.11 10.44 -0.17
CA PHE A 187 1.79 9.14 -0.05
C PHE A 187 2.29 8.83 1.36
N TRP A 188 3.02 9.74 1.99
CA TRP A 188 3.57 9.51 3.34
C TRP A 188 2.49 9.32 4.41
N SER A 189 1.44 10.15 4.40
CA SER A 189 0.32 10.04 5.34
C SER A 189 -0.44 8.72 5.16
N VAL A 190 -0.67 8.34 3.91
CA VAL A 190 -1.32 7.07 3.54
C VAL A 190 -0.49 5.88 4.01
N PHE A 191 0.81 5.85 3.73
CA PHE A 191 1.67 4.76 4.19
C PHE A 191 1.75 4.67 5.71
N LEU A 192 1.84 5.82 6.38
CA LEU A 192 1.84 5.86 7.84
C LEU A 192 0.54 5.30 8.40
N ALA A 193 -0.62 5.68 7.84
CA ALA A 193 -1.91 5.15 8.25
C ALA A 193 -2.01 3.62 8.02
N ILE A 194 -1.46 3.11 6.92
CA ILE A 194 -1.39 1.66 6.64
C ILE A 194 -0.52 0.94 7.68
N ASP A 195 0.67 1.47 7.98
CA ASP A 195 1.59 0.88 8.96
C ASP A 195 0.99 0.89 10.36
N VAL A 196 0.35 1.99 10.74
CA VAL A 196 -0.36 2.12 12.02
C VAL A 196 -1.52 1.13 12.10
N TRP A 197 -2.31 0.96 11.04
CA TRP A 197 -3.39 -0.02 11.03
C TRP A 197 -2.87 -1.47 11.08
N CYS A 198 -1.78 -1.75 10.38
CA CYS A 198 -1.08 -3.03 10.49
C CYS A 198 -0.61 -3.32 11.92
N PHE A 199 -0.11 -2.29 12.63
CA PHE A 199 0.25 -2.40 14.04
C PHE A 199 -0.97 -2.74 14.91
N LEU A 200 -2.10 -2.02 14.73
CA LEU A 200 -3.34 -2.32 15.45
C LEU A 200 -3.82 -3.75 15.22
N ALA A 201 -3.77 -4.22 13.97
CA ALA A 201 -4.15 -5.59 13.63
C ALA A 201 -3.27 -6.64 14.33
N ARG A 202 -1.96 -6.37 14.48
CA ARG A 202 -1.03 -7.23 15.22
C ARG A 202 -1.21 -7.18 16.74
N LEU A 203 -1.63 -6.02 17.27
CA LEU A 203 -1.92 -5.85 18.69
C LEU A 203 -3.22 -6.56 19.08
N GLY A 204 -4.17 -6.63 18.14
CA GLY A 204 -5.45 -7.31 18.29
C GLY A 204 -5.39 -8.84 18.19
N THR A 205 -6.56 -9.46 18.25
CA THR A 205 -6.70 -10.91 18.04
C THR A 205 -6.72 -11.25 16.55
N SER A 206 -6.46 -12.52 16.20
CA SER A 206 -6.64 -13.00 14.82
C SER A 206 -8.05 -12.77 14.28
N SER A 207 -9.07 -12.87 15.15
CA SER A 207 -10.46 -12.57 14.81
C SER A 207 -10.67 -11.09 14.47
N TYR A 208 -10.00 -10.18 15.19
CA TYR A 208 -10.02 -8.76 14.88
C TYR A 208 -9.36 -8.48 13.52
N CYS A 209 -8.19 -9.05 13.26
CA CYS A 209 -7.54 -8.94 11.95
C CYS A 209 -8.42 -9.48 10.81
N ASN A 210 -9.12 -10.60 11.02
CA ASN A 210 -10.05 -11.15 10.04
C ASN A 210 -11.20 -10.18 9.75
N ALA A 211 -11.82 -9.61 10.79
CA ALA A 211 -12.89 -8.64 10.63
C ALA A 211 -12.42 -7.38 9.86
N LEU A 212 -11.18 -6.93 10.08
CA LEU A 212 -10.60 -5.84 9.28
C LEU A 212 -10.47 -6.23 7.80
N CYS A 213 -9.98 -7.43 7.50
CA CYS A 213 -9.92 -7.93 6.12
C CYS A 213 -11.31 -7.96 5.48
N ASP A 214 -12.33 -8.43 6.20
CA ASP A 214 -13.72 -8.48 5.71
C ASP A 214 -14.25 -7.08 5.37
N VAL A 215 -13.98 -6.07 6.22
CA VAL A 215 -14.39 -4.67 5.98
C VAL A 215 -13.70 -4.08 4.74
N LEU A 216 -12.37 -4.24 4.61
CA LEU A 216 -11.63 -3.73 3.45
C LEU A 216 -12.10 -4.40 2.15
N THR A 217 -12.43 -5.67 2.25
CA THR A 217 -12.96 -6.46 1.15
C THR A 217 -14.31 -5.95 0.69
N GLN A 218 -15.25 -5.72 1.62
CA GLN A 218 -16.55 -5.11 1.31
C GLN A 218 -16.40 -3.71 0.71
N LEU A 219 -15.42 -2.91 1.17
CA LEU A 219 -15.13 -1.60 0.59
C LEU A 219 -14.67 -1.72 -0.87
N ILE A 220 -13.84 -2.72 -1.18
CA ILE A 220 -13.40 -2.99 -2.55
C ILE A 220 -14.57 -3.43 -3.42
N GLU A 221 -15.38 -4.36 -2.96
CA GLU A 221 -16.56 -4.84 -3.68
C GLU A 221 -17.61 -3.74 -3.90
N SER A 222 -17.70 -2.77 -2.98
CA SER A 222 -18.58 -1.60 -3.12
C SER A 222 -18.09 -0.56 -4.15
N GLY A 223 -16.93 -0.78 -4.79
CA GLY A 223 -16.33 0.16 -5.75
C GLY A 223 -15.69 1.39 -5.11
N ARG A 224 -15.56 1.43 -3.77
CA ARG A 224 -14.95 2.54 -3.02
C ARG A 224 -13.47 2.28 -2.70
N SER A 225 -12.79 1.56 -3.58
CA SER A 225 -11.39 1.17 -3.40
C SER A 225 -10.42 2.27 -3.80
N SER A 226 -9.34 2.43 -3.04
CA SER A 226 -8.10 3.08 -3.49
C SER A 226 -6.99 2.03 -3.62
N PRO A 227 -5.93 2.25 -4.41
CA PRO A 227 -4.76 1.35 -4.46
C PRO A 227 -4.17 1.05 -3.07
N ALA A 228 -4.30 2.01 -2.14
CA ALA A 228 -3.86 1.87 -0.76
C ALA A 228 -4.69 0.85 0.03
N ILE A 229 -5.98 0.69 -0.25
CA ILE A 229 -6.82 -0.35 0.39
C ILE A 229 -6.35 -1.74 -0.03
N TYR A 230 -6.06 -1.95 -1.31
CA TYR A 230 -5.52 -3.22 -1.80
C TYR A 230 -4.19 -3.56 -1.13
N TYR A 231 -3.30 -2.55 -1.02
CA TYR A 231 -2.02 -2.73 -0.35
C TYR A 231 -2.17 -3.03 1.16
N LEU A 232 -3.06 -2.33 1.87
CA LEU A 232 -3.37 -2.62 3.27
C LEU A 232 -3.90 -4.06 3.42
N LEU A 233 -4.89 -4.45 2.62
CA LEU A 233 -5.47 -5.78 2.67
C LEU A 233 -4.41 -6.86 2.46
N SER A 234 -3.55 -6.71 1.46
CA SER A 234 -2.45 -7.66 1.22
C SER A 234 -1.52 -7.80 2.42
N ARG A 235 -1.27 -6.72 3.16
CA ARG A 235 -0.42 -6.75 4.37
C ARG A 235 -1.13 -7.37 5.57
N LEU A 236 -2.43 -7.11 5.74
CA LEU A 236 -3.22 -7.69 6.82
C LEU A 236 -3.41 -9.20 6.65
N LEU A 237 -3.58 -9.67 5.41
CA LEU A 237 -3.67 -11.10 5.09
C LEU A 237 -2.41 -11.86 5.54
N ALA A 238 -1.24 -11.23 5.49
CA ALA A 238 0.00 -11.83 5.99
C ALA A 238 0.03 -12.03 7.52
N PHE A 239 -0.89 -11.41 8.27
CA PHE A 239 -1.02 -11.61 9.72
C PHE A 239 -2.08 -12.64 10.09
N LEU A 240 -2.91 -13.10 9.13
CA LEU A 240 -3.91 -14.11 9.41
C LEU A 240 -3.28 -15.49 9.60
N PRO A 241 -3.75 -16.28 10.59
CA PRO A 241 -3.43 -17.69 10.66
C PRO A 241 -3.85 -18.42 9.38
N ILE A 242 -3.11 -19.48 9.01
CA ILE A 242 -3.32 -20.24 7.77
C ILE A 242 -4.77 -20.70 7.59
N ALA A 243 -5.45 -21.09 8.68
CA ALA A 243 -6.85 -21.50 8.64
C ALA A 243 -7.79 -20.36 8.20
N HIS A 244 -7.59 -19.15 8.73
CA HIS A 244 -8.36 -17.96 8.33
C HIS A 244 -8.00 -17.51 6.93
N LEU A 245 -6.72 -17.52 6.58
CA LEU A 245 -6.25 -17.17 5.24
C LEU A 245 -6.84 -18.12 4.18
N SER A 246 -6.81 -19.43 4.43
CA SER A 246 -7.38 -20.43 3.53
C SER A 246 -8.89 -20.26 3.37
N LYS A 247 -9.59 -19.95 4.47
CA LYS A 247 -11.03 -19.66 4.42
C LYS A 247 -11.30 -18.38 3.62
N PHE A 248 -10.54 -17.32 3.87
CA PHE A 248 -10.63 -16.06 3.14
C PHE A 248 -10.54 -16.33 1.64
N TYR A 249 -9.48 -16.98 1.15
CA TYR A 249 -9.34 -17.27 -0.28
C TYR A 249 -10.42 -18.21 -0.87
N ARG A 250 -11.09 -19.05 -0.08
CA ARG A 250 -12.18 -19.93 -0.58
C ARG A 250 -13.51 -19.23 -0.67
N ASP A 251 -13.84 -18.44 0.34
CA ASP A 251 -15.11 -17.72 0.42
C ASP A 251 -15.13 -16.53 -0.56
N PHE A 252 -13.96 -16.16 -1.08
CA PHE A 252 -13.79 -14.95 -1.85
C PHE A 252 -13.96 -15.14 -3.36
N SER A 253 -14.87 -14.35 -3.96
CA SER A 253 -15.29 -14.52 -5.36
C SER A 253 -14.92 -13.36 -6.29
N SER A 254 -14.59 -12.16 -5.78
CA SER A 254 -14.44 -10.99 -6.67
C SER A 254 -13.15 -11.03 -7.49
N PRO A 255 -13.21 -11.04 -8.84
CA PRO A 255 -12.05 -11.04 -9.74
C PRO A 255 -11.08 -9.88 -9.51
N SER A 256 -11.58 -8.70 -9.09
CA SER A 256 -10.80 -7.47 -8.89
C SER A 256 -9.78 -7.55 -7.75
N LEU A 257 -9.90 -8.52 -6.84
CA LEU A 257 -9.00 -8.68 -5.71
C LEU A 257 -7.82 -9.60 -6.02
N TRP A 258 -8.02 -10.63 -6.85
CA TRP A 258 -6.98 -11.61 -7.18
C TRP A 258 -5.74 -10.99 -7.82
N CYS A 259 -5.92 -9.89 -8.55
CA CYS A 259 -4.87 -9.06 -9.18
C CYS A 259 -3.90 -8.47 -8.14
N HIS A 260 -4.40 -8.24 -6.94
CA HIS A 260 -3.73 -7.46 -5.90
C HIS A 260 -3.30 -8.29 -4.69
N LEU A 261 -3.71 -9.56 -4.62
CA LEU A 261 -3.40 -10.45 -3.51
C LEU A 261 -2.25 -11.39 -3.84
N SER A 262 -1.23 -11.41 -2.97
CA SER A 262 -0.11 -12.34 -3.12
C SER A 262 -0.44 -13.72 -2.57
N PHE A 263 -0.54 -14.70 -3.46
CA PHE A 263 -0.69 -16.11 -3.11
C PHE A 263 0.55 -16.75 -2.49
N SER A 264 1.69 -16.05 -2.51
CA SER A 264 2.92 -16.48 -1.84
C SER A 264 2.73 -16.68 -0.33
N LEU A 265 1.71 -16.04 0.25
CA LEU A 265 1.35 -16.13 1.66
C LEU A 265 0.75 -17.50 2.05
N LEU A 266 0.29 -18.32 1.10
CA LEU A 266 -0.26 -19.65 1.36
C LEU A 266 0.87 -20.67 1.47
N PRO A 267 1.12 -21.29 2.63
CA PRO A 267 2.26 -22.18 2.81
C PRO A 267 2.04 -23.60 2.26
N ASP A 268 0.79 -24.07 2.23
CA ASP A 268 0.46 -25.44 1.80
C ASP A 268 0.27 -25.52 0.28
N SER A 269 1.08 -26.35 -0.38
CA SER A 269 1.02 -26.56 -1.83
C SER A 269 -0.32 -27.12 -2.29
N SER A 270 -1.00 -27.91 -1.46
CA SER A 270 -2.31 -28.51 -1.77
C SER A 270 -3.45 -27.49 -1.66
N VAL A 271 -3.41 -26.61 -0.65
CA VAL A 271 -4.38 -25.53 -0.51
C VAL A 271 -4.16 -24.49 -1.61
N ARG A 272 -2.89 -24.17 -1.90
CA ARG A 272 -2.52 -23.27 -2.99
C ARG A 272 -3.01 -23.81 -4.34
N SER A 273 -2.79 -25.09 -4.66
CA SER A 273 -3.27 -25.67 -5.92
C SER A 273 -4.79 -25.72 -6.01
N SER A 274 -5.49 -26.01 -4.90
CA SER A 274 -6.95 -25.97 -4.85
C SER A 274 -7.51 -24.56 -5.10
N ILE A 275 -6.92 -23.54 -4.48
CA ILE A 275 -7.33 -22.14 -4.70
C ILE A 275 -7.00 -21.71 -6.14
N ILE A 276 -5.82 -22.05 -6.67
CA ILE A 276 -5.47 -21.79 -8.07
C ILE A 276 -6.51 -22.41 -9.00
N SER A 277 -6.87 -23.67 -8.79
CA SER A 277 -7.88 -24.36 -9.60
C SER A 277 -9.21 -23.64 -9.56
N MET A 278 -9.67 -23.22 -8.38
CA MET A 278 -10.92 -22.49 -8.20
C MET A 278 -10.91 -21.12 -8.90
N VAL A 279 -9.80 -20.37 -8.79
CA VAL A 279 -9.61 -19.09 -9.49
C VAL A 279 -9.66 -19.30 -10.99
N SER A 280 -8.91 -20.29 -11.47
CA SER A 280 -8.85 -20.59 -12.90
C SER A 280 -10.21 -21.02 -13.44
N GLU A 281 -10.97 -21.81 -12.69
CA GLU A 281 -12.34 -22.20 -13.07
C GLU A 281 -13.27 -20.98 -13.11
N HIS A 282 -13.22 -20.10 -12.11
CA HIS A 282 -14.02 -18.88 -12.08
C HIS A 282 -13.65 -17.91 -13.21
N VAL A 283 -12.37 -17.78 -13.53
CA VAL A 283 -11.87 -17.00 -14.67
C VAL A 283 -12.32 -17.66 -15.97
N SER A 284 -12.17 -18.97 -16.14
CA SER A 284 -12.64 -19.70 -17.33
C SER A 284 -14.13 -19.48 -17.57
N HIS A 285 -14.93 -19.58 -16.51
CA HIS A 285 -16.36 -19.33 -16.54
C HIS A 285 -16.65 -17.87 -16.94
N SER A 286 -15.99 -16.90 -16.30
CA SER A 286 -16.15 -15.47 -16.62
C SER A 286 -15.77 -15.18 -18.06
N LEU A 287 -14.66 -15.74 -18.54
CA LEU A 287 -14.16 -15.60 -19.90
C LEU A 287 -15.10 -16.23 -20.95
N SER A 288 -15.68 -17.40 -20.66
CA SER A 288 -16.66 -18.07 -21.54
C SER A 288 -18.01 -17.34 -21.60
N VAL A 289 -18.44 -16.72 -20.50
CA VAL A 289 -19.61 -15.82 -20.52
C VAL A 289 -19.32 -14.59 -21.39
N LEU A 290 -18.10 -14.07 -21.32
CA LEU A 290 -17.67 -12.88 -22.08
C LEU A 290 -17.40 -13.15 -23.57
N SER A 291 -17.18 -14.41 -23.98
CA SER A 291 -17.06 -14.77 -25.39
C SER A 291 -18.43 -14.82 -26.11
N CYS A 292 -19.53 -14.90 -25.35
CA CYS A 292 -20.90 -14.88 -25.86
C CYS A 292 -21.43 -13.45 -26.05
N GLY A 293 -20.88 -12.73 -27.04
CA GLY A 293 -21.37 -11.41 -27.46
C GLY A 293 -20.52 -10.25 -26.94
N LEU A 294 -20.08 -9.39 -27.86
CA LEU A 294 -19.29 -8.19 -27.57
C LEU A 294 -20.19 -6.96 -27.70
N GLN A 295 -20.62 -6.39 -26.58
CA GLN A 295 -21.04 -4.99 -26.54
C GLN A 295 -19.86 -4.11 -26.08
N GLU A 296 -19.75 -2.89 -26.60
CA GLU A 296 -18.67 -1.93 -26.27
C GLU A 296 -18.54 -1.67 -24.76
N ASN A 297 -19.65 -1.70 -24.02
CA ASN A 297 -19.67 -1.48 -22.56
C ASN A 297 -19.01 -2.62 -21.76
N ASP A 298 -18.87 -3.82 -22.33
CA ASP A 298 -18.24 -4.96 -21.65
C ASP A 298 -16.72 -4.97 -21.80
N ILE A 299 -16.16 -4.14 -22.69
CA ILE A 299 -14.73 -4.13 -23.01
C ILE A 299 -13.90 -3.76 -21.78
N GLN A 300 -14.34 -2.79 -20.98
CA GLN A 300 -13.61 -2.35 -19.79
C GLN A 300 -13.59 -3.42 -18.69
N LEU A 301 -14.72 -4.09 -18.45
CA LEU A 301 -14.80 -5.23 -17.53
C LEU A 301 -13.94 -6.40 -18.01
N LYS A 302 -13.94 -6.68 -19.32
CA LYS A 302 -13.05 -7.67 -19.96
C LYS A 302 -11.58 -7.32 -19.69
N TRP A 303 -11.17 -6.07 -19.93
CA TRP A 303 -9.80 -5.62 -19.66
C TRP A 303 -9.39 -5.75 -18.20
N GLU A 304 -10.26 -5.39 -17.26
CA GLU A 304 -9.99 -5.54 -15.83
C GLU A 304 -9.82 -7.02 -15.47
N LEU A 305 -10.70 -7.90 -15.95
CA LEU A 305 -10.59 -9.34 -15.72
C LEU A 305 -9.28 -9.93 -16.26
N LEU A 306 -8.87 -9.51 -17.45
CA LEU A 306 -7.63 -9.95 -18.09
C LEU A 306 -6.38 -9.40 -17.42
N ARG A 307 -6.41 -8.15 -16.98
CA ARG A 307 -5.34 -7.55 -16.17
C ARG A 307 -5.25 -8.24 -14.81
N CYS A 308 -6.39 -8.57 -14.22
CA CYS A 308 -6.48 -9.27 -12.96
C CYS A 308 -5.97 -10.69 -13.04
N PHE A 309 -6.32 -11.35 -14.13
CA PHE A 309 -5.75 -12.61 -14.51
C PHE A 309 -4.24 -12.48 -14.70
N SER A 310 -3.76 -11.56 -15.54
CA SER A 310 -2.32 -11.43 -15.83
C SER A 310 -1.48 -11.19 -14.58
N GLN A 311 -1.94 -10.33 -13.66
CA GLN A 311 -1.23 -10.01 -12.43
C GLN A 311 -1.32 -11.12 -11.38
N GLY A 312 -2.52 -11.63 -11.09
CA GLY A 312 -2.71 -12.71 -10.11
C GLY A 312 -2.02 -14.00 -10.57
N PHE A 313 -2.13 -14.31 -11.86
CA PHE A 313 -1.54 -15.49 -12.48
C PHE A 313 -0.01 -15.42 -12.56
N PHE A 314 0.57 -14.24 -12.84
CA PHE A 314 2.02 -14.05 -12.75
C PHE A 314 2.53 -14.29 -11.32
N GLN A 315 1.82 -13.80 -10.31
CA GLN A 315 2.18 -14.05 -8.91
C GLN A 315 2.05 -15.54 -8.51
N LEU A 316 1.11 -16.26 -9.11
CA LEU A 316 0.91 -17.69 -8.91
C LEU A 316 2.00 -18.56 -9.55
N THR A 317 2.49 -18.15 -10.71
CA THR A 317 3.37 -18.98 -11.57
C THR A 317 4.86 -18.67 -11.41
N CYS A 318 5.22 -17.49 -10.88
CA CYS A 318 6.62 -17.04 -10.82
C CYS A 318 7.56 -17.92 -9.95
N PRO A 319 7.14 -18.65 -8.90
CA PRO A 319 8.03 -19.58 -8.22
C PRO A 319 7.90 -21.04 -8.69
N VAL A 320 6.89 -21.40 -9.50
CA VAL A 320 6.63 -22.81 -9.88
C VAL A 320 6.24 -22.95 -11.36
N THR A 321 7.23 -22.85 -12.24
CA THR A 321 7.05 -23.08 -13.69
C THR A 321 6.51 -24.47 -14.02
N LYS A 322 6.82 -25.50 -13.21
CA LYS A 322 6.33 -26.86 -13.43
C LYS A 322 4.83 -27.03 -13.18
N ASP A 323 4.29 -26.42 -12.13
CA ASP A 323 2.86 -26.50 -11.79
C ASP A 323 2.03 -25.76 -12.84
N PHE A 324 2.61 -24.73 -13.47
CA PHE A 324 1.98 -24.00 -14.58
C PHE A 324 1.87 -24.85 -15.86
N GLU A 325 2.95 -25.54 -16.26
CA GLU A 325 2.91 -26.47 -17.40
C GLU A 325 1.93 -27.62 -17.15
N THR A 326 1.87 -28.16 -15.92
CA THR A 326 0.88 -29.20 -15.56
C THR A 326 -0.54 -28.66 -15.50
N PHE A 327 -0.74 -27.41 -15.10
CA PHE A 327 -2.05 -26.77 -15.08
C PHE A 327 -2.59 -26.54 -16.51
N LEU A 328 -1.79 -25.96 -17.41
CA LEU A 328 -2.23 -25.70 -18.79
C LEU A 328 -2.47 -26.99 -19.57
N SER A 329 -1.62 -28.00 -19.37
CA SER A 329 -1.81 -29.32 -19.99
C SER A 329 -3.07 -30.05 -19.52
N SER A 330 -3.55 -29.76 -18.30
CA SER A 330 -4.80 -30.33 -17.78
C SER A 330 -6.05 -29.52 -18.15
N HIS A 331 -5.91 -28.31 -18.72
CA HIS A 331 -7.02 -27.40 -19.03
C HIS A 331 -6.93 -26.86 -20.48
N GLU A 332 -7.05 -27.76 -21.47
CA GLU A 332 -6.98 -27.40 -22.90
C GLU A 332 -8.07 -26.41 -23.33
N SER A 333 -9.29 -26.51 -22.78
CA SER A 333 -10.39 -25.57 -23.07
C SER A 333 -10.06 -24.15 -22.63
N PHE A 334 -9.52 -24.00 -21.41
CA PHE A 334 -9.06 -22.73 -20.87
C PHE A 334 -8.00 -22.08 -21.76
N THR A 335 -7.05 -22.88 -22.22
CA THR A 335 -5.98 -22.42 -23.11
C THR A 335 -6.53 -21.88 -24.42
N SER A 336 -7.50 -22.58 -25.02
CA SER A 336 -8.19 -22.13 -26.23
C SER A 336 -9.00 -20.84 -26.01
N ASP A 337 -9.64 -20.70 -24.86
CA ASP A 337 -10.44 -19.52 -24.51
C ASP A 337 -9.55 -18.28 -24.29
N VAL A 338 -8.45 -18.43 -23.54
CA VAL A 338 -7.45 -17.37 -23.34
C VAL A 338 -6.86 -16.91 -24.67
N CYS A 339 -6.47 -17.84 -25.56
CA CYS A 339 -6.00 -17.49 -26.90
C CYS A 339 -7.06 -16.73 -27.71
N SER A 340 -8.33 -17.17 -27.67
CA SER A 340 -9.41 -16.53 -28.43
C SER A 340 -9.70 -15.11 -27.92
N ILE A 341 -9.62 -14.90 -26.62
CA ILE A 341 -9.79 -13.59 -26.00
C ILE A 341 -8.62 -12.68 -26.32
N VAL A 342 -7.38 -13.17 -26.17
CA VAL A 342 -6.18 -12.42 -26.57
C VAL A 342 -6.26 -11.98 -28.03
N LEU A 343 -6.64 -12.88 -28.94
CA LEU A 343 -6.84 -12.55 -30.36
C LEU A 343 -7.91 -11.46 -30.53
N CYS A 344 -9.03 -11.58 -29.82
CA CYS A 344 -10.10 -10.60 -29.86
C CYS A 344 -9.67 -9.23 -29.31
N LEU A 345 -8.88 -9.18 -28.24
CA LEU A 345 -8.31 -7.95 -27.69
C LEU A 345 -7.28 -7.31 -28.61
N LEU A 346 -6.47 -8.11 -29.28
CA LEU A 346 -5.51 -7.62 -30.29
C LEU A 346 -6.28 -7.00 -31.46
N ASP A 347 -7.38 -7.63 -31.90
CA ASP A 347 -8.26 -7.12 -32.94
C ASP A 347 -8.96 -5.82 -32.52
N LEU A 348 -9.40 -5.71 -31.26
CA LEU A 348 -10.03 -4.50 -30.70
C LEU A 348 -9.00 -3.38 -30.45
N GLY A 349 -7.85 -3.68 -29.87
CA GLY A 349 -6.75 -2.73 -29.63
C GLY A 349 -6.10 -2.22 -30.92
N TYR A 350 -6.27 -2.93 -32.04
CA TYR A 350 -5.93 -2.45 -33.36
C TYR A 350 -6.87 -1.33 -33.84
N SER A 351 -8.13 -1.34 -33.38
CA SER A 351 -9.16 -0.39 -33.81
C SER A 351 -9.26 0.90 -32.99
N ASP A 352 -8.85 0.90 -31.71
CA ASP A 352 -8.90 2.09 -30.84
C ASP A 352 -7.50 2.51 -30.30
N LEU A 353 -7.04 3.68 -30.74
CA LEU A 353 -5.73 4.27 -30.41
C LEU A 353 -5.55 4.56 -28.92
N LYS A 354 -6.61 4.78 -28.14
CA LYS A 354 -6.51 5.03 -26.69
C LYS A 354 -6.17 3.78 -25.88
N CYS A 355 -6.46 2.59 -26.39
CA CYS A 355 -6.17 1.34 -25.70
C CYS A 355 -4.71 0.89 -25.86
N ARG A 356 -3.99 1.38 -26.89
CA ARG A 356 -2.61 0.96 -27.20
C ARG A 356 -1.65 1.15 -26.03
N ASP A 357 -1.64 2.29 -25.36
CA ASP A 357 -0.63 2.57 -24.32
C ASP A 357 -0.78 1.69 -23.06
N ASN A 358 -1.94 1.09 -22.84
CA ASN A 358 -2.20 0.22 -21.68
C ASN A 358 -1.91 -1.28 -21.96
N LEU A 359 -1.63 -1.66 -23.21
CA LEU A 359 -1.46 -3.06 -23.63
C LEU A 359 -0.09 -3.67 -23.28
N TRP A 360 0.86 -2.85 -22.84
CA TRP A 360 2.21 -3.27 -22.46
C TRP A 360 2.28 -4.33 -21.36
N PHE A 361 1.35 -4.28 -20.39
CA PHE A 361 1.31 -5.24 -19.29
C PHE A 361 0.89 -6.65 -19.70
N ILE A 362 0.34 -6.81 -20.91
CA ILE A 362 -0.11 -8.10 -21.44
C ILE A 362 1.03 -8.82 -22.16
N VAL A 363 2.06 -8.11 -22.60
CA VAL A 363 3.19 -8.67 -23.34
C VAL A 363 3.92 -9.78 -22.54
N PRO A 364 4.22 -9.65 -21.24
CA PRO A 364 4.83 -10.74 -20.48
C PRO A 364 3.92 -11.96 -20.35
N VAL A 365 2.60 -11.76 -20.25
CA VAL A 365 1.61 -12.85 -20.16
C VAL A 365 1.37 -13.51 -21.51
N LEU A 366 1.46 -12.75 -22.60
CA LEU A 366 1.53 -13.28 -23.95
C LEU A 366 2.78 -14.13 -24.13
N ILE A 367 3.94 -13.65 -23.70
CA ILE A 367 5.21 -14.38 -23.84
C ILE A 367 5.18 -15.67 -23.01
N LEU A 368 4.82 -15.59 -21.73
CA LEU A 368 4.78 -16.75 -20.82
C LEU A 368 3.66 -17.72 -21.16
N GLY A 369 2.50 -17.20 -21.57
CA GLY A 369 1.40 -17.98 -22.11
C GLY A 369 1.82 -18.69 -23.39
N LEU A 370 2.33 -17.97 -24.39
CA LEU A 370 2.82 -18.57 -25.64
C LEU A 370 3.85 -19.68 -25.37
N SER A 371 4.85 -19.43 -24.53
CA SER A 371 5.90 -20.43 -24.24
C SER A 371 5.37 -21.74 -23.64
N SER A 372 4.27 -21.68 -22.90
CA SER A 372 3.66 -22.84 -22.25
C SER A 372 2.54 -23.48 -23.09
N ILE A 373 1.91 -22.70 -23.98
CA ILE A 373 0.83 -23.11 -24.87
C ILE A 373 1.36 -23.79 -26.14
N ILE A 374 2.58 -23.44 -26.57
CA ILE A 374 3.23 -23.94 -27.78
C ILE A 374 3.32 -25.48 -27.84
N GLY A 375 3.30 -26.18 -26.69
CA GLY A 375 3.25 -27.64 -26.62
C GLY A 375 1.86 -28.28 -26.67
N HIS A 376 0.78 -27.51 -26.50
CA HIS A 376 -0.57 -28.03 -26.21
C HIS A 376 -1.67 -27.54 -27.16
N VAL A 377 -1.42 -26.52 -27.99
CA VAL A 377 -2.40 -25.98 -28.94
C VAL A 377 -2.06 -26.36 -30.37
N LYS A 378 -3.10 -26.53 -31.21
CA LYS A 378 -2.94 -26.85 -32.64
C LYS A 378 -2.00 -25.82 -33.32
N PRO A 379 -0.98 -26.26 -34.08
CA PRO A 379 0.08 -25.40 -34.61
C PRO A 379 -0.41 -24.14 -35.33
N HIS A 380 -1.44 -24.27 -36.16
CA HIS A 380 -1.99 -23.14 -36.93
C HIS A 380 -2.53 -21.99 -36.06
N LYS A 381 -3.07 -22.27 -34.86
CA LYS A 381 -3.55 -21.22 -33.96
C LYS A 381 -2.40 -20.48 -33.29
N VAL A 382 -1.32 -21.18 -32.98
CA VAL A 382 -0.10 -20.60 -32.38
C VAL A 382 0.56 -19.66 -33.38
N VAL A 383 0.69 -20.08 -34.64
CA VAL A 383 1.25 -19.25 -35.73
C VAL A 383 0.40 -18.00 -35.96
N GLN A 384 -0.94 -18.13 -36.02
CA GLN A 384 -1.84 -16.98 -36.14
C GLN A 384 -1.74 -16.01 -34.95
N LEU A 385 -1.56 -16.53 -33.75
CA LEU A 385 -1.40 -15.73 -32.54
C LEU A 385 -0.05 -14.99 -32.54
N LEU A 386 1.04 -15.68 -32.88
CA LEU A 386 2.37 -15.08 -33.00
C LEU A 386 2.41 -13.97 -34.05
N ASP A 387 1.88 -14.24 -35.24
CA ASP A 387 1.81 -13.26 -36.35
C ASP A 387 1.08 -11.98 -35.90
N ARG A 388 -0.09 -12.11 -35.27
CA ARG A 388 -0.85 -10.96 -34.77
C ARG A 388 -0.18 -10.23 -33.62
N VAL A 389 0.49 -10.94 -32.70
CA VAL A 389 1.26 -10.33 -31.61
C VAL A 389 2.45 -9.56 -32.17
N ILE A 390 3.16 -10.09 -33.15
CA ILE A 390 4.31 -9.43 -33.81
C ILE A 390 3.84 -8.18 -34.54
N VAL A 391 2.78 -8.27 -35.33
CA VAL A 391 2.17 -7.11 -36.03
C VAL A 391 1.74 -6.04 -35.03
N PHE A 392 1.09 -6.45 -33.92
CA PHE A 392 0.65 -5.54 -32.87
C PHE A 392 1.83 -4.84 -32.19
N LEU A 393 2.84 -5.58 -31.72
CA LEU A 393 4.01 -5.03 -31.04
C LEU A 393 4.85 -4.13 -31.98
N SER A 394 4.95 -4.50 -33.25
CA SER A 394 5.62 -3.70 -34.29
C SER A 394 4.91 -2.38 -34.58
N SER A 395 3.61 -2.29 -34.28
CA SER A 395 2.81 -1.07 -34.41
C SER A 395 2.89 -0.13 -33.20
N MET A 396 3.53 -0.57 -32.11
CA MET A 396 3.76 0.24 -30.91
C MET A 396 5.05 1.09 -31.01
N SER A 397 5.26 2.02 -30.08
CA SER A 397 6.41 2.95 -30.03
C SER A 397 7.78 2.22 -29.96
N THR A 398 8.88 2.97 -29.83
CA THR A 398 10.26 2.42 -29.83
C THR A 398 10.51 1.30 -28.83
N GLU A 399 9.85 1.33 -27.66
CA GLU A 399 9.92 0.24 -26.68
C GLU A 399 9.32 -1.07 -27.24
N GLY A 400 8.30 -1.00 -28.10
CA GLY A 400 7.60 -2.17 -28.63
C GLY A 400 8.51 -3.05 -29.47
N LYS A 401 9.48 -2.43 -30.16
CA LYS A 401 10.53 -3.12 -30.94
C LYS A 401 11.49 -3.90 -30.06
N GLU A 402 11.82 -3.42 -28.86
CA GLU A 402 12.64 -4.16 -27.90
C GLU A 402 11.91 -5.38 -27.34
N SER A 403 10.59 -5.25 -27.12
CA SER A 403 9.73 -6.37 -26.73
C SER A 403 9.60 -7.43 -27.82
N VAL A 404 9.48 -7.05 -29.10
CA VAL A 404 9.53 -8.01 -30.23
C VAL A 404 10.87 -8.76 -30.23
N ALA A 405 11.98 -8.04 -30.01
CA ALA A 405 13.31 -8.66 -29.94
C ALA A 405 13.46 -9.61 -28.74
N MET A 406 12.86 -9.29 -27.58
CA MET A 406 12.80 -10.21 -26.44
C MET A 406 11.95 -11.44 -26.73
N LEU A 407 10.79 -11.24 -27.39
CA LEU A 407 9.87 -12.31 -27.75
C LEU A 407 10.52 -13.28 -28.74
N ALA A 408 11.20 -12.76 -29.77
CA ALA A 408 11.97 -13.54 -30.74
C ALA A 408 13.11 -14.35 -30.10
N ARG A 409 13.78 -13.79 -29.09
CA ARG A 409 14.79 -14.53 -28.31
C ARG A 409 14.15 -15.63 -27.46
N ALA A 410 13.03 -15.34 -26.78
CA ALA A 410 12.34 -16.33 -25.96
C ALA A 410 11.82 -17.51 -26.79
N THR A 411 11.26 -17.25 -27.98
CA THR A 411 10.79 -18.29 -28.91
C THR A 411 11.93 -19.10 -29.53
N SER A 412 13.12 -18.50 -29.76
CA SER A 412 14.31 -19.22 -30.26
C SER A 412 14.83 -20.30 -29.32
N HIS A 413 14.48 -20.23 -28.03
CA HIS A 413 14.84 -21.21 -27.01
C HIS A 413 13.81 -22.32 -26.82
N LEU A 414 12.63 -22.24 -27.45
CA LEU A 414 11.60 -23.27 -27.38
C LEU A 414 11.94 -24.41 -28.37
N LYS A 415 11.93 -25.65 -27.88
CA LYS A 415 12.11 -26.85 -28.71
C LYS A 415 10.82 -27.12 -29.49
N PHE A 416 10.74 -26.66 -30.72
CA PHE A 416 9.68 -27.02 -31.65
C PHE A 416 10.02 -28.33 -32.39
N GLU A 417 9.02 -29.03 -32.92
CA GLU A 417 9.25 -29.95 -34.05
C GLU A 417 9.80 -29.12 -35.23
N GLU A 418 10.75 -29.69 -35.99
CA GLU A 418 11.58 -29.00 -36.98
C GLU A 418 10.77 -28.21 -38.03
N THR A 419 9.56 -28.66 -38.35
CA THR A 419 8.60 -27.97 -39.22
C THR A 419 7.96 -26.73 -38.58
N MET A 420 7.60 -26.80 -37.29
CA MET A 420 7.05 -25.66 -36.54
C MET A 420 8.10 -24.58 -36.25
N GLN A 421 9.35 -24.98 -36.05
CA GLN A 421 10.46 -24.05 -35.86
C GLN A 421 10.67 -23.20 -37.12
N ASN A 422 10.56 -23.81 -38.30
CA ASN A 422 10.72 -23.11 -39.58
C ASN A 422 9.56 -22.15 -39.90
N GLU A 423 8.31 -22.51 -39.57
CA GLU A 423 7.16 -21.60 -39.76
C GLU A 423 7.16 -20.46 -38.74
N ALA A 424 7.45 -20.73 -37.47
CA ALA A 424 7.53 -19.68 -36.44
C ALA A 424 8.72 -18.72 -36.68
N VAL A 425 9.87 -19.23 -37.14
CA VAL A 425 11.05 -18.42 -37.52
C VAL A 425 10.83 -17.65 -38.83
N GLN A 426 9.94 -18.10 -39.72
CA GLN A 426 9.57 -17.33 -40.90
C GLN A 426 8.60 -16.18 -40.59
N VAL A 427 7.79 -16.31 -39.54
CA VAL A 427 6.83 -15.29 -39.08
C VAL A 427 7.48 -14.25 -38.16
N LEU A 428 8.44 -14.66 -37.32
CA LEU A 428 9.31 -13.78 -36.53
C LEU A 428 10.35 -13.06 -37.40
#